data_AF-A0A1D2SL04-F1
#
_entry.id   AF-A0A1D2SL04-F1
#
_cell.length_a   1.000
_cell.length_b   1.000
_cell.length_c   1.000
_cell.angle_alpha   90.00
_cell.angle_beta   90.00
_cell.angle_gamma   90.00
#
_symmetry.space_group_name_H-M   'P 1'
#
loop_
_entity.id
_entity.type
_entity.pdbx_description
1 polymer ?
#
loop_
_entity_poly.entity_id
_entity_poly.type
_entity_poly.pdbx_seq_one_letter_code
_entity_poly.pdbx_strand_id
1 'polypeptide(L)'
;MMNAKPLAVVTDQPAQTMRVLSLQASREVRAGAAAFRELCFATAEISNATWDRFGDGVDGNDYVAIVDAVRASFDANLRDRSAAHSEGYLRALAHMLCSNIYGCGIDVIHEEKWDPIEATRLAYNTRRV
;
A
#
# COMPACT_ATOMS: atom_id res chain seq x y z
N MET A 1 29.68 -1.16 -55.34
CA MET A 1 29.65 -1.99 -54.12
C MET A 1 29.42 -1.08 -52.94
N MET A 2 28.32 -1.30 -52.21
CA MET A 2 27.88 -0.52 -51.06
C MET A 2 28.73 -0.88 -49.84
N ASN A 3 29.17 0.10 -49.06
CA ASN A 3 29.67 -0.16 -47.71
C ASN A 3 28.98 0.81 -46.74
N ALA A 4 27.76 0.45 -46.35
CA ALA A 4 27.04 1.14 -45.30
C ALA A 4 27.68 0.77 -43.96
N LYS A 5 28.28 1.75 -43.30
CA LYS A 5 28.75 1.68 -41.91
C LYS A 5 27.58 1.22 -41.02
N PRO A 6 27.77 0.26 -40.10
CA PRO A 6 26.72 -0.05 -39.14
C PRO A 6 26.51 1.16 -38.23
N LEU A 7 25.26 1.65 -38.16
CA LEU A 7 24.85 2.60 -37.13
C LEU A 7 25.10 1.95 -35.76
N ALA A 8 25.91 2.60 -34.94
CA ALA A 8 26.14 2.20 -33.57
C ALA A 8 24.80 2.20 -32.81
N VAL A 9 24.30 1.01 -32.47
CA VAL A 9 23.21 0.80 -31.51
C VAL A 9 23.83 0.91 -30.11
N VAL A 10 24.16 2.12 -29.66
CA VAL A 10 24.68 2.36 -28.31
C VAL A 10 24.20 3.72 -27.80
N THR A 11 22.91 3.89 -27.52
CA THR A 11 22.45 5.09 -26.79
C THR A 11 21.27 4.90 -25.81
N ASP A 12 20.49 3.81 -25.85
CA ASP A 12 19.25 3.72 -25.03
C ASP A 12 19.37 2.90 -23.73
N GLN A 13 20.47 2.19 -23.50
CA GLN A 13 20.65 1.35 -22.31
C GLN A 13 20.38 2.04 -20.96
N PRO A 14 20.93 3.23 -20.65
CA PRO A 14 20.70 3.86 -19.35
C PRO A 14 19.25 4.33 -19.18
N ALA A 15 18.60 4.80 -20.23
CA ALA A 15 17.19 5.21 -20.19
C ALA A 15 16.25 4.01 -20.00
N GLN A 16 16.57 2.89 -20.65
CA GLN A 16 15.80 1.66 -20.54
C GLN A 16 15.94 1.01 -19.16
N THR A 17 17.15 0.99 -18.59
CA THR A 17 17.37 0.53 -17.20
C THR A 17 16.63 1.40 -16.19
N MET A 18 16.71 2.73 -16.32
CA MET A 18 15.98 3.65 -15.43
C MET A 18 14.46 3.45 -15.50
N ARG A 19 13.92 3.18 -16.69
CA ARG A 19 12.49 2.87 -16.88
C ARG A 19 12.08 1.55 -16.21
N VAL A 20 12.92 0.52 -16.27
CA VAL A 20 12.63 -0.77 -15.62
C VAL A 20 12.65 -0.62 -14.10
N LEU A 21 13.64 0.10 -13.56
CA LEU A 21 13.74 0.37 -12.13
C LEU A 21 12.56 1.20 -11.62
N SER A 22 12.11 2.20 -12.38
CA SER A 22 10.95 3.02 -11.98
C SER A 22 9.63 2.24 -12.03
N LEU A 23 9.47 1.34 -13.01
CA LEU A 23 8.32 0.45 -13.08
C LEU A 23 8.31 -0.56 -11.92
N GLN A 24 9.47 -1.11 -11.57
CA GLN A 24 9.59 -2.02 -10.43
C GLN A 24 9.28 -1.29 -9.12
N ALA A 25 9.83 -0.10 -8.90
CA ALA A 25 9.50 0.71 -7.72
C ALA A 25 8.01 1.02 -7.65
N SER A 26 7.37 1.36 -8.78
CA SER A 26 5.92 1.60 -8.84
C SER A 26 5.10 0.35 -8.48
N ARG A 27 5.56 -0.84 -8.89
CA ARG A 27 4.92 -2.12 -8.52
C ARG A 27 5.06 -2.41 -7.03
N GLU A 28 6.24 -2.19 -6.47
CA GLU A 28 6.48 -2.36 -5.02
C GLU A 28 5.61 -1.43 -4.19
N VAL A 29 5.47 -0.16 -4.57
CA VAL A 29 4.54 0.78 -3.91
C VAL A 29 3.10 0.25 -3.94
N ARG A 30 2.65 -0.27 -5.09
CA ARG A 30 1.31 -0.90 -5.18
C ARG A 30 1.19 -2.16 -4.34
N ALA A 31 2.23 -2.98 -4.27
CA ALA A 31 2.26 -4.17 -3.43
C ALA A 31 2.17 -3.82 -1.94
N GLY A 32 2.85 -2.77 -1.48
CA GLY A 32 2.75 -2.27 -0.12
C GLY A 32 1.35 -1.79 0.25
N ALA A 33 0.72 -1.01 -0.63
CA ALA A 33 -0.65 -0.55 -0.42
C ALA A 33 -1.65 -1.71 -0.37
N ALA A 34 -1.47 -2.72 -1.22
CA ALA A 34 -2.28 -3.94 -1.20
C ALA A 34 -2.11 -4.74 0.11
N ALA A 35 -0.89 -4.86 0.64
CA ALA A 35 -0.66 -5.56 1.90
C ALA A 35 -1.31 -4.87 3.11
N PHE A 36 -1.38 -3.53 3.12
CA PHE A 36 -2.15 -2.83 4.15
C PHE A 36 -3.66 -3.10 4.01
N ARG A 37 -4.16 -3.24 2.78
CA ARG A 37 -5.56 -3.61 2.53
C ARG A 37 -5.89 -5.00 3.07
N GLU A 38 -4.99 -5.96 2.90
CA GLU A 38 -5.12 -7.31 3.47
C GLU A 38 -5.23 -7.26 4.99
N LEU A 39 -4.47 -6.39 5.66
CA LEU A 39 -4.65 -6.15 7.09
C LEU A 39 -6.06 -5.63 7.42
N CYS A 40 -6.59 -4.65 6.67
CA CYS A 40 -7.95 -4.17 6.89
C CYS A 40 -9.01 -5.27 6.75
N PHE A 41 -8.83 -6.20 5.80
CA PHE A 41 -9.73 -7.34 5.68
C PHE A 41 -9.61 -8.31 6.85
N ALA A 42 -8.38 -8.65 7.25
CA ALA A 42 -8.16 -9.52 8.40
C ALA A 42 -8.76 -8.93 9.69
N THR A 43 -8.61 -7.63 9.94
CA THR A 43 -9.21 -6.99 11.11
C THR A 43 -10.73 -6.95 11.04
N ALA A 44 -11.30 -6.73 9.86
CA ALA A 44 -12.75 -6.78 9.66
C ALA A 44 -13.31 -8.20 9.87
N GLU A 45 -12.60 -9.24 9.42
CA GLU A 45 -12.99 -10.64 9.66
C GLU A 45 -12.96 -10.98 11.16
N ILE A 46 -11.89 -10.61 11.87
CA ILE A 46 -11.80 -10.83 13.33
C ILE A 46 -12.93 -10.09 14.05
N SER A 47 -13.16 -8.83 13.69
CA SER A 47 -14.24 -8.02 14.29
C SER A 47 -15.60 -8.64 14.02
N ASN A 48 -15.91 -9.03 12.78
CA ASN A 48 -17.19 -9.66 12.44
C ASN A 48 -17.41 -11.01 13.15
N ALA A 49 -16.34 -11.77 13.40
CA ALA A 49 -16.42 -13.04 14.10
C ALA A 49 -16.61 -12.90 15.62
N THR A 50 -16.20 -11.76 16.18
CA THR A 50 -16.19 -11.52 17.63
C THR A 50 -17.26 -10.51 18.06
N TRP A 51 -17.83 -9.79 17.10
CA TRP A 51 -18.90 -8.85 17.34
C TRP A 51 -20.17 -9.55 17.84
N ASP A 52 -20.50 -9.30 19.09
CA ASP A 52 -21.79 -9.67 19.64
C ASP A 52 -22.87 -8.66 19.23
N ARG A 53 -23.55 -8.96 18.12
CA ARG A 53 -24.64 -8.14 17.57
C ARG A 53 -25.83 -7.98 18.55
N PHE A 54 -25.96 -8.86 19.54
CA PHE A 54 -27.09 -8.87 20.50
C PHE A 54 -26.67 -8.66 21.95
N GLY A 55 -25.39 -8.36 22.19
CA GLY A 55 -24.82 -8.24 23.54
C GLY A 55 -25.33 -7.03 24.32
N ASP A 56 -25.22 -7.11 25.65
CA ASP A 56 -25.78 -6.21 26.66
C ASP A 56 -25.19 -4.77 26.68
N GLY A 57 -24.63 -4.29 25.56
CA GLY A 57 -23.97 -2.99 25.43
C GLY A 57 -22.46 -3.01 25.69
N VAL A 58 -21.84 -4.20 25.74
CA VAL A 58 -20.38 -4.37 25.86
C VAL A 58 -19.79 -4.63 24.48
N ASP A 59 -18.70 -3.95 24.13
CA ASP A 59 -17.96 -4.22 22.90
C ASP A 59 -17.34 -5.63 22.97
N GLY A 60 -17.84 -6.55 22.14
CA GLY A 60 -17.40 -7.95 22.08
C GLY A 60 -16.16 -8.19 21.22
N ASN A 61 -15.60 -7.16 20.57
CA ASN A 61 -14.48 -7.33 19.66
C ASN A 61 -13.26 -7.95 20.36
N ASP A 62 -12.62 -8.91 19.70
CA ASP A 62 -11.35 -9.47 20.15
C ASP A 62 -10.19 -8.54 19.77
N TYR A 63 -9.98 -7.53 20.62
CA TYR A 63 -8.89 -6.58 20.44
C TYR A 63 -7.50 -7.21 20.56
N VAL A 64 -7.35 -8.34 21.25
CA VAL A 64 -6.05 -9.03 21.34
C VAL A 64 -5.69 -9.59 19.98
N ALA A 65 -6.61 -10.33 19.35
CA ALA A 65 -6.41 -10.88 18.01
C ALA A 65 -6.18 -9.76 16.96
N ILE A 66 -6.91 -8.65 17.05
CA ILE A 66 -6.71 -7.49 16.17
C ILE A 66 -5.30 -6.90 16.35
N VAL A 67 -4.84 -6.70 17.59
CA VAL A 67 -3.50 -6.18 17.87
C VAL A 67 -2.41 -7.12 17.35
N ASP A 68 -2.59 -8.42 17.49
CA ASP A 68 -1.63 -9.41 16.99
C ASP A 68 -1.57 -9.42 15.45
N ALA A 69 -2.71 -9.30 14.77
CA ALA A 69 -2.76 -9.16 13.30
C ALA A 69 -2.04 -7.87 12.83
N VAL A 70 -2.27 -6.74 13.51
CA VAL A 70 -1.60 -5.47 13.22
C VAL A 70 -0.08 -5.61 13.39
N ARG A 71 0.37 -6.18 14.51
CA ARG A 71 1.80 -6.41 14.78
C ARG A 71 2.46 -7.27 13.70
N ALA A 72 1.85 -8.41 13.39
CA ALA A 72 2.36 -9.31 12.36
C ALA A 72 2.45 -8.62 10.98
N SER A 73 1.43 -7.84 10.61
CA SER A 73 1.42 -7.09 9.36
C SER A 73 2.51 -6.02 9.31
N PHE A 74 2.73 -5.29 10.40
CA PHE A 74 3.76 -4.25 10.47
C PHE A 74 5.16 -4.85 10.34
N ASP A 75 5.42 -5.96 11.04
CA ASP A 75 6.70 -6.65 10.96
C ASP A 75 6.98 -7.17 9.54
N ALA A 76 5.97 -7.77 8.90
CA ALA A 76 6.09 -8.30 7.55
C ALA A 76 6.24 -7.24 6.45
N ASN A 77 5.72 -6.01 6.66
CA ASN A 77 5.61 -5.01 5.60
C ASN A 77 6.50 -3.76 5.77
N LEU A 78 7.01 -3.51 6.99
CA LEU A 78 7.79 -2.31 7.28
C LEU A 78 9.24 -2.60 7.66
N ARG A 79 9.57 -3.78 8.22
CA ARG A 79 10.94 -4.07 8.68
C ARG A 79 11.83 -4.67 7.57
N ASP A 80 11.36 -5.73 6.91
CA ASP A 80 12.20 -6.54 6.01
C ASP A 80 11.78 -6.43 4.52
N ARG A 81 11.25 -5.27 4.11
CA ARG A 81 10.79 -5.02 2.73
C ARG A 81 11.57 -3.89 2.06
N SER A 82 11.38 -3.77 0.75
CA SER A 82 11.93 -2.65 -0.02
C SER A 82 11.34 -1.32 0.48
N ALA A 83 12.13 -0.24 0.42
CA ALA A 83 11.66 1.09 0.82
C ALA A 83 10.40 1.52 0.03
N ALA A 84 10.32 1.14 -1.25
CA ALA A 84 9.15 1.39 -2.09
C ALA A 84 7.90 0.64 -1.60
N HIS A 85 8.03 -0.62 -1.17
CA HIS A 85 6.94 -1.38 -0.58
C HIS A 85 6.47 -0.75 0.74
N SER A 86 7.40 -0.43 1.65
CA SER A 86 7.05 0.21 2.92
C SER A 86 6.39 1.57 2.73
N GLU A 87 6.84 2.36 1.74
CA GLU A 87 6.18 3.61 1.36
C GLU A 87 4.73 3.37 0.92
N GLY A 88 4.48 2.39 0.07
CA GLY A 88 3.13 2.01 -0.36
C GLY A 88 2.21 1.65 0.81
N TYR A 89 2.72 0.87 1.75
CA TYR A 89 2.00 0.48 2.96
C TYR A 89 1.66 1.69 3.82
N LEU A 90 2.62 2.58 4.07
CA LEU A 90 2.42 3.79 4.88
C LEU A 90 1.49 4.80 4.22
N ARG A 91 1.51 4.91 2.88
CA ARG A 91 0.54 5.71 2.11
C ARG A 91 -0.89 5.21 2.33
N ALA A 92 -1.10 3.90 2.26
CA ALA A 92 -2.40 3.28 2.50
C ALA A 92 -2.88 3.47 3.96
N LEU A 93 -1.99 3.25 4.93
CA LEU A 93 -2.26 3.52 6.34
C LEU A 93 -2.64 4.99 6.59
N ALA A 94 -1.85 5.93 6.05
CA ALA A 94 -2.12 7.36 6.23
C ALA A 94 -3.48 7.76 5.65
N HIS A 95 -3.81 7.26 4.45
CA HIS A 95 -5.11 7.54 3.84
C HIS A 95 -6.25 6.96 4.70
N MET A 96 -6.11 5.72 5.19
CA MET A 96 -7.08 5.09 6.09
C MET A 96 -7.36 5.94 7.33
N LEU A 97 -6.31 6.41 8.00
CA LEU A 97 -6.44 7.23 9.21
C LEU A 97 -7.19 8.52 8.91
N CYS A 98 -6.84 9.23 7.83
CA CYS A 98 -7.54 10.44 7.41
C CYS A 98 -9.02 10.17 7.09
N SER A 99 -9.31 9.11 6.32
CA SER A 99 -10.69 8.75 5.95
C SER A 99 -11.56 8.43 7.16
N ASN A 100 -11.00 7.76 8.18
CA ASN A 100 -11.73 7.47 9.42
C ASN A 100 -11.92 8.72 10.29
N ILE A 101 -10.92 9.61 10.36
CA ILE A 101 -11.06 10.89 11.07
C ILE A 101 -12.19 11.74 10.48
N TYR A 102 -12.37 11.71 9.15
CA TYR A 102 -13.45 12.43 8.48
C TYR A 102 -14.82 11.72 8.54
N GLY A 103 -14.92 10.56 9.18
CA GLY A 103 -16.14 9.77 9.25
C GLY A 103 -16.58 9.18 7.91
N CYS A 104 -15.75 9.27 6.87
CA CYS A 104 -16.02 8.68 5.56
C CYS A 104 -15.83 7.16 5.58
N GLY A 105 -15.03 6.66 6.53
CA GLY A 105 -14.56 5.28 6.53
C GLY A 105 -13.71 4.96 5.29
N ILE A 106 -13.17 3.75 5.24
CA ILE A 106 -12.85 3.15 3.95
C ILE A 106 -14.09 2.34 3.59
N ASP A 107 -14.77 2.71 2.51
CA ASP A 107 -15.82 1.85 1.96
C ASP A 107 -15.12 0.61 1.37
N VAL A 108 -14.90 -0.40 2.23
CA VAL A 108 -14.01 -1.56 2.00
C VAL A 108 -14.46 -2.43 0.80
N ILE A 109 -15.58 -2.09 0.17
CA ILE A 109 -16.31 -2.90 -0.79
C ILE A 109 -16.19 -2.37 -2.24
N HIS A 110 -15.66 -1.15 -2.45
CA HIS A 110 -15.47 -0.62 -3.81
C HIS A 110 -13.98 -0.47 -4.15
N GLU A 111 -13.37 -1.58 -4.57
CA GLU A 111 -12.00 -1.66 -5.13
C GLU A 111 -11.67 -0.54 -6.11
N GLU A 112 -12.66 -0.11 -6.88
CA GLU A 112 -12.46 0.83 -7.98
C GLU A 112 -12.21 2.28 -7.54
N LYS A 113 -12.52 2.64 -6.28
CA LYS A 113 -12.46 4.04 -5.83
C LYS A 113 -11.37 4.35 -4.81
N TRP A 114 -10.80 3.33 -4.15
CA TRP A 114 -9.78 3.56 -3.14
C TRP A 114 -8.37 3.47 -3.73
N ASP A 115 -7.81 4.62 -4.12
CA ASP A 115 -6.41 4.74 -4.53
C ASP A 115 -5.62 5.58 -3.51
N PRO A 116 -5.05 4.95 -2.45
CA PRO A 116 -4.24 5.67 -1.47
C PRO A 116 -2.93 6.20 -2.04
N ILE A 117 -2.44 5.64 -3.15
CA ILE A 117 -1.16 6.08 -3.73
C ILE A 117 -1.34 7.44 -4.40
N GLU A 118 -2.42 7.61 -5.17
CA GLU A 118 -2.73 8.91 -5.77
C GLU A 118 -3.18 9.92 -4.72
N ALA A 119 -4.04 9.52 -3.77
CA ALA A 119 -4.53 10.41 -2.71
C ALA A 119 -3.41 11.01 -1.85
N THR A 120 -2.32 10.27 -1.64
CA THR A 120 -1.17 10.70 -0.85
C THR A 120 0.00 11.22 -1.69
N ARG A 121 -0.12 11.23 -3.02
CA ARG A 121 0.97 11.54 -3.95
C ARG A 121 1.64 12.88 -3.64
N LEU A 122 0.87 13.90 -3.28
CA LEU A 122 1.40 15.23 -2.97
C LEU A 122 2.33 15.22 -1.77
N ALA A 123 1.98 14.50 -0.70
CA ALA A 123 2.77 14.44 0.54
C ALA A 123 4.13 13.75 0.37
N TYR A 124 4.26 12.87 -0.64
CA TYR A 124 5.48 12.13 -0.92
C TYR A 124 6.30 12.70 -2.08
N ASN A 125 5.69 13.47 -2.98
CA ASN A 125 6.40 14.15 -4.07
C ASN A 125 6.91 15.54 -3.66
N THR A 126 6.39 16.12 -2.57
CA THR A 126 7.00 17.32 -1.97
C THR A 126 8.13 16.86 -1.06
N ARG A 127 9.38 17.14 -1.47
CA ARG A 127 10.52 17.07 -0.55
C ARG A 127 10.17 17.92 0.68
N ARG A 128 10.10 17.30 1.86
CA ARG A 128 10.26 18.06 3.09
C ARG A 128 11.72 18.52 3.09
N VAL A 129 11.89 19.82 2.87
CA VAL A 129 13.16 20.53 3.06
C VAL A 129 13.54 20.49 4.53
#